data_AF-A8M6L9-F1
#
_entry.id   AF-A8M6L9-F1
#
_cell.length_a   1.000
_cell.length_b   1.000
_cell.length_c   1.000
_cell.angle_alpha   90.00
_cell.angle_beta   90.00
_cell.angle_gamma   90.00
#
_symmetry.space_group_name_H-M   'P 1'
#
loop_
_entity.id
_entity.type
_entity.pdbx_description
1 polymer ?
#
loop_
_entity_poly.entity_id
_entity_poly.type
_entity_poly.pdbx_seq_one_letter_code
_entity_poly.pdbx_strand_id
1 'polypeptide(L)'
;MAGFTRPVLIACTVLTATALTVTVGAYVHAGAAPVPVVSAASGSSAVPASSAVSATVLPPVNATFDYQIGAAYPPPSGVRVVSRDRQDPIAANLYNICYVNAFQVQPDEVDWWQSQHDDLLLRDSDGDYVVDGDWNEILLDISTSAKRAAIAGIVQSWFDGCARAGYQAIEPDNIDSYERSKGLLGIDDAVAYLELLAPHAHDMGLAIGQKNTTDLGTRGRSAGLDFAIAEECGRYHECDYFTGVYGDNVIVIEYTDTAFTKACSVVGDEVSVVRRDVGVTAPGSGTYRYGSC
;
A
#
# COMPACT_ATOMS: atom_id res chain seq x y z
N MET A 1 -4.36 -25.27 -4.47
CA MET A 1 -3.26 -24.53 -3.83
C MET A 1 -3.63 -24.39 -2.36
N ALA A 2 -2.68 -24.54 -1.43
CA ALA A 2 -2.97 -24.72 -0.01
C ALA A 2 -3.07 -23.36 0.69
N GLY A 3 -4.26 -23.02 1.19
CA GLY A 3 -4.45 -21.88 2.09
C GLY A 3 -3.74 -22.13 3.41
N PHE A 4 -3.04 -21.13 3.94
CA PHE A 4 -2.34 -21.21 5.21
C PHE A 4 -2.71 -20.03 6.11
N THR A 5 -3.27 -20.36 7.27
CA THR A 5 -3.54 -19.45 8.39
C THR A 5 -2.30 -19.29 9.26
N ARG A 6 -1.94 -18.06 9.63
CA ARG A 6 -0.84 -17.74 10.57
C ARG A 6 -1.23 -18.05 12.03
N PRO A 7 -0.31 -18.49 12.91
CA PRO A 7 -0.56 -18.65 14.33
C PRO A 7 -0.44 -17.31 15.08
N VAL A 8 -1.45 -16.96 15.88
CA VAL A 8 -1.51 -15.74 16.71
C VAL A 8 -0.69 -15.90 17.98
N LEU A 9 0.29 -15.01 18.22
CA LEU A 9 0.98 -14.85 19.50
C LEU A 9 0.37 -13.67 20.27
N ILE A 10 -0.34 -13.97 21.35
CA ILE A 10 -0.96 -12.98 22.25
C ILE A 10 0.11 -12.40 23.17
N ALA A 11 0.41 -11.11 23.03
CA ALA A 11 1.23 -10.37 23.98
C ALA A 11 0.33 -9.60 24.97
N CYS A 12 0.27 -10.06 26.22
CA CYS A 12 -0.39 -9.36 27.32
C CYS A 12 0.39 -8.08 27.69
N THR A 13 -0.20 -6.91 27.47
CA THR A 13 0.33 -5.63 27.97
C THR A 13 -0.42 -5.22 29.25
N VAL A 14 0.30 -5.04 30.34
CA VAL A 14 -0.23 -4.56 31.64
C VAL A 14 -0.21 -3.03 31.63
N LEU A 15 -1.39 -2.40 31.66
CA LEU A 15 -1.50 -0.94 31.89
C LEU A 15 -1.37 -0.63 33.39
N THR A 16 -0.47 0.30 33.73
CA THR A 16 -0.45 0.95 35.04
C THR A 16 -1.05 2.35 34.93
N ALA A 17 -2.11 2.61 35.69
CA ALA A 17 -2.77 3.91 35.75
C ALA A 17 -2.08 4.81 36.78
N THR A 18 -1.69 6.03 36.39
CA THR A 18 -1.25 7.09 37.31
C THR A 18 -2.36 8.14 37.42
N ALA A 19 -2.79 8.42 38.65
CA ALA A 19 -3.82 9.40 38.96
C ALA A 19 -3.25 10.82 38.99
N LEU A 20 -3.88 11.74 38.26
CA LEU A 20 -3.57 13.17 38.27
C LEU A 20 -4.54 13.90 39.21
N THR A 21 -4.02 14.64 40.19
CA THR A 21 -4.81 15.47 41.11
C THR A 21 -5.01 16.86 40.51
N VAL A 22 -6.25 17.35 40.49
CA VAL A 22 -6.62 18.70 40.04
C VAL A 22 -6.90 19.58 41.26
N THR A 23 -6.16 20.68 41.41
CA THR A 23 -6.45 21.74 42.38
C THR A 23 -7.30 22.83 41.75
N VAL A 24 -8.46 23.10 42.33
CA VAL A 24 -9.36 24.18 41.93
C VAL A 24 -8.99 25.45 42.72
N GLY A 25 -8.45 26.46 42.02
CA GLY A 25 -8.22 27.79 42.57
C GLY A 25 -9.41 28.72 42.27
N ALA A 26 -10.10 29.17 43.32
CA ALA A 26 -11.12 30.21 43.24
C ALA A 26 -10.46 31.58 43.04
N TYR A 27 -10.92 32.34 42.04
CA TYR A 27 -10.55 33.74 41.88
C TYR A 27 -11.78 34.64 42.02
N VAL A 28 -11.57 35.67 42.84
CA VAL A 28 -12.53 36.61 43.40
C VAL A 28 -12.82 37.72 42.38
N HIS A 29 -14.09 38.08 42.21
CA HIS A 29 -14.51 39.24 41.41
C HIS A 29 -14.08 40.57 42.05
N ALA A 30 -13.37 41.41 41.31
CA ALA A 30 -13.18 42.81 41.66
C ALA A 30 -13.12 43.72 40.42
N GLY A 31 -14.06 44.67 40.35
CA GLY A 31 -13.85 46.07 39.94
C GLY A 31 -13.56 46.37 38.47
N ALA A 32 -14.54 46.96 37.78
CA ALA A 32 -14.38 47.65 36.51
C ALA A 32 -13.76 49.05 36.69
N ALA A 33 -12.75 49.40 35.87
CA ALA A 33 -12.27 50.76 35.59
C ALA A 33 -11.40 50.76 34.30
N PRO A 34 -11.11 51.91 33.67
CA PRO A 34 -11.50 52.20 32.28
C PRO A 34 -10.49 51.82 31.19
N VAL A 35 -11.03 51.69 29.98
CA VAL A 35 -10.37 51.35 28.71
C VAL A 35 -9.38 52.44 28.27
N PRO A 36 -8.10 52.12 27.98
CA PRO A 36 -7.26 52.97 27.17
C PRO A 36 -7.44 52.63 25.69
N VAL A 37 -7.74 53.66 24.89
CA VAL A 37 -7.74 53.61 23.43
C VAL A 37 -6.31 53.38 22.98
N VAL A 38 -6.04 52.24 22.34
CA VAL A 38 -4.74 51.96 21.70
C VAL A 38 -4.96 51.97 20.19
N SER A 39 -4.24 52.86 19.52
CA SER A 39 -4.22 53.03 18.07
C SER A 39 -3.96 51.72 17.34
N ALA A 40 -4.78 51.44 16.32
CA ALA A 40 -4.57 50.35 15.38
C ALA A 40 -3.28 50.58 14.59
N ALA A 41 -2.23 49.81 14.90
CA ALA A 41 -1.13 49.59 13.99
C ALA A 41 -1.48 48.37 13.12
N SER A 42 -1.54 48.59 11.81
CA SER A 42 -1.75 47.57 10.79
C SER A 42 -0.58 46.57 10.80
N GLY A 43 -0.73 45.50 11.60
CA GLY A 43 0.12 44.32 11.53
C GLY A 43 -0.30 43.50 10.32
N SER A 44 0.53 43.50 9.27
CA SER A 44 0.42 42.57 8.17
C SER A 44 0.58 41.15 8.73
N SER A 45 -0.52 40.40 8.80
CA SER A 45 -0.49 38.98 9.14
C SER A 45 0.34 38.25 8.09
N ALA A 46 1.55 37.85 8.46
CA ALA A 46 2.33 36.90 7.70
C ALA A 46 1.56 35.57 7.71
N VAL A 47 1.05 35.17 6.54
CA VAL A 47 0.52 33.83 6.32
C VAL A 47 1.64 32.83 6.63
N PRO A 48 1.41 31.77 7.43
CA PRO A 48 2.43 30.76 7.64
C PRO A 48 2.80 30.17 6.27
N ALA A 49 4.09 30.11 5.97
CA ALA A 49 4.59 29.44 4.79
C ALA A 49 4.05 28.00 4.77
N SER A 50 3.42 27.63 3.66
CA SER A 50 3.04 26.25 3.37
C SER A 50 4.26 25.38 3.59
N SER A 51 4.18 24.41 4.51
CA SER A 51 5.15 23.33 4.60
C SER A 51 5.31 22.77 3.19
N ALA A 52 6.51 22.85 2.63
CA ALA A 52 6.79 22.21 1.35
C ALA A 52 6.52 20.72 1.55
N VAL A 53 5.48 20.19 0.89
CA VAL A 53 5.28 18.74 0.79
C VAL A 53 6.55 18.22 0.15
N SER A 54 7.33 17.44 0.90
CA SER A 54 8.52 16.79 0.35
C SER A 54 8.09 16.04 -0.90
N ALA A 55 8.77 16.30 -2.02
CA ALA A 55 8.46 15.61 -3.27
C ALA A 55 8.53 14.10 -3.05
N THR A 56 7.51 13.39 -3.52
CA THR A 56 7.46 11.94 -3.53
C THR A 56 8.72 11.38 -4.19
N VAL A 57 9.48 10.57 -3.46
CA VAL A 57 10.70 9.92 -3.97
C VAL A 57 10.29 8.58 -4.58
N LEU A 58 10.69 8.30 -5.81
CA LEU A 58 10.42 7.02 -6.48
C LEU A 58 11.44 5.95 -6.06
N PRO A 59 11.09 4.65 -6.19
CA PRO A 59 12.07 3.58 -6.06
C PRO A 59 13.23 3.82 -7.04
N PRO A 60 14.50 3.65 -6.63
CA PRO A 60 15.62 3.73 -7.55
C PRO A 60 15.47 2.70 -8.67
N VAL A 61 15.53 3.16 -9.93
CA VAL A 61 15.46 2.30 -11.12
C VAL A 61 16.65 1.36 -11.21
N ASN A 62 16.44 0.18 -11.82
CA ASN A 62 17.41 -0.91 -11.93
C ASN A 62 18.25 -1.16 -10.65
N ALA A 63 17.58 -1.06 -9.51
CA ALA A 63 18.20 -1.34 -8.23
C ALA A 63 17.94 -2.80 -7.84
N THR A 64 18.92 -3.46 -7.23
CA THR A 64 18.71 -4.82 -6.71
C THR A 64 17.54 -4.82 -5.72
N PHE A 65 16.51 -5.60 -6.07
CA PHE A 65 15.23 -5.66 -5.36
C PHE A 65 15.04 -7.03 -4.68
N ASP A 66 14.39 -7.06 -3.53
CA ASP A 66 13.92 -8.30 -2.90
C ASP A 66 12.44 -8.19 -2.49
N TYR A 67 11.65 -9.19 -2.88
CA TYR A 67 10.22 -9.27 -2.58
C TYR A 67 10.03 -10.08 -1.30
N GLN A 68 9.59 -9.42 -0.23
CA GLN A 68 9.54 -9.93 1.13
C GLN A 68 8.14 -9.79 1.75
N ILE A 69 7.09 -9.90 0.94
CA ILE A 69 5.70 -9.78 1.43
C ILE A 69 5.25 -10.98 2.26
N GLY A 70 5.86 -12.16 2.06
CA GLY A 70 5.54 -13.36 2.84
C GLY A 70 6.13 -13.37 4.26
N ALA A 71 7.23 -12.64 4.46
CA ALA A 71 7.87 -12.38 5.75
C ALA A 71 9.05 -11.43 5.59
N ALA A 72 9.23 -10.49 6.52
CA ALA A 72 10.46 -9.72 6.63
C ALA A 72 11.67 -10.55 7.10
N TYR A 73 12.80 -10.39 6.40
CA TYR A 73 14.10 -10.96 6.80
C TYR A 73 15.24 -10.01 6.40
N PRO A 74 16.44 -10.12 7.00
CA PRO A 74 17.60 -9.33 6.59
C PRO A 74 17.86 -9.50 5.07
N PRO A 75 17.73 -8.43 4.26
CA PRO A 75 17.86 -8.55 2.81
C PRO A 75 19.26 -9.05 2.41
N PRO A 76 19.38 -9.84 1.32
CA PRO A 76 20.65 -10.23 0.75
C PRO A 76 21.59 -9.04 0.52
N SER A 77 22.90 -9.29 0.58
CA SER A 77 23.89 -8.25 0.31
C SER A 77 23.70 -7.66 -1.09
N GLY A 78 23.77 -6.33 -1.19
CA GLY A 78 23.56 -5.60 -2.45
C GLY A 78 22.12 -5.14 -2.69
N VAL A 79 21.12 -5.71 -2.01
CA VAL A 79 19.72 -5.24 -2.10
C VAL A 79 19.62 -3.78 -1.66
N ARG A 80 18.89 -2.99 -2.46
CA ARG A 80 18.65 -1.56 -2.26
C ARG A 80 17.18 -1.21 -2.07
N VAL A 81 16.28 -2.05 -2.60
CA VAL A 81 14.82 -1.86 -2.56
C VAL A 81 14.18 -3.15 -2.04
N VAL A 82 13.18 -3.03 -1.17
CA VAL A 82 12.36 -4.17 -0.73
C VAL A 82 10.88 -3.81 -0.78
N SER A 83 10.02 -4.79 -1.08
CA SER A 83 8.59 -4.71 -0.74
C SER A 83 8.29 -5.65 0.42
N ARG A 84 7.55 -5.16 1.42
CA ARG A 84 7.19 -5.88 2.65
C ARG A 84 5.75 -5.63 3.02
N ASP A 85 5.14 -6.61 3.68
CA ASP A 85 3.79 -6.45 4.23
C ASP A 85 3.71 -5.25 5.19
N ARG A 86 2.59 -4.54 5.17
CA ARG A 86 2.36 -3.36 6.04
C ARG A 86 2.49 -3.63 7.54
N GLN A 87 2.35 -4.88 7.97
CA GLN A 87 2.51 -5.29 9.36
C GLN A 87 3.98 -5.54 9.75
N ASP A 88 4.87 -5.68 8.76
CA ASP A 88 6.28 -5.95 9.00
C ASP A 88 7.11 -4.66 9.17
N PRO A 89 8.22 -4.71 9.94
CA PRO A 89 9.11 -3.56 10.07
C PRO A 89 9.85 -3.27 8.77
N ILE A 90 10.21 -2.00 8.54
CA ILE A 90 11.06 -1.61 7.42
C ILE A 90 12.46 -2.25 7.50
N ALA A 91 13.12 -2.39 6.35
CA ALA A 91 14.54 -2.64 6.25
C ALA A 91 15.30 -1.29 6.35
N ALA A 92 16.06 -1.11 7.43
CA ALA A 92 16.80 0.13 7.66
C ALA A 92 17.79 0.44 6.51
N ASN A 93 17.89 1.72 6.16
CA ASN A 93 18.78 2.26 5.11
C ASN A 93 18.51 1.76 3.67
N LEU A 94 17.37 1.12 3.43
CA LEU A 94 16.89 0.73 2.10
C LEU A 94 15.65 1.54 1.71
N TYR A 95 15.28 1.46 0.43
CA TYR A 95 13.97 1.91 -0.02
C TYR A 95 12.94 0.81 0.25
N ASN A 96 11.86 1.14 0.95
CA ASN A 96 10.83 0.22 1.42
C ASN A 96 9.50 0.56 0.77
N ILE A 97 8.94 -0.40 0.06
CA ILE A 97 7.59 -0.39 -0.50
C ILE A 97 6.69 -1.17 0.46
N CYS A 98 5.56 -0.58 0.84
CA CYS A 98 4.58 -1.13 1.75
C CYS A 98 3.52 -1.87 0.95
N TYR A 99 3.51 -3.19 1.03
CA TYR A 99 2.46 -4.02 0.46
C TYR A 99 1.17 -3.86 1.26
N VAL A 100 0.07 -3.58 0.53
CA VAL A 100 -1.28 -3.48 1.07
C VAL A 100 -2.23 -4.17 0.11
N ASN A 101 -2.92 -5.22 0.55
CA ASN A 101 -4.05 -5.75 -0.21
C ASN A 101 -5.21 -4.74 -0.17
N ALA A 102 -5.36 -3.96 -1.24
CA ALA A 102 -6.26 -2.81 -1.26
C ALA A 102 -7.63 -3.12 -1.88
N PHE A 103 -7.77 -4.28 -2.53
CA PHE A 103 -8.93 -4.68 -3.32
C PHE A 103 -9.58 -5.99 -2.85
N GLN A 104 -8.90 -6.77 -2.00
CA GLN A 104 -9.41 -8.00 -1.43
C GLN A 104 -9.12 -8.06 0.08
N VAL A 105 -9.78 -9.00 0.76
CA VAL A 105 -9.66 -9.23 2.19
C VAL A 105 -8.73 -10.40 2.45
N GLN A 106 -7.63 -10.14 3.16
CA GLN A 106 -6.67 -11.17 3.56
C GLN A 106 -7.30 -12.18 4.54
N PRO A 107 -6.88 -13.45 4.54
CA PRO A 107 -7.49 -14.49 5.36
C PRO A 107 -7.54 -14.19 6.86
N ASP A 108 -6.55 -13.47 7.41
CA ASP A 108 -6.48 -13.08 8.82
C ASP A 108 -7.31 -11.83 9.16
N GLU A 109 -7.93 -11.19 8.17
CA GLU A 109 -8.73 -9.97 8.31
C GLU A 109 -10.24 -10.21 8.11
N VAL A 110 -10.61 -11.41 7.64
CA VAL A 110 -11.99 -11.80 7.31
C VAL A 110 -12.96 -11.52 8.46
N ASP A 111 -12.65 -11.96 9.68
CA ASP A 111 -13.53 -11.80 10.85
C ASP A 111 -13.79 -10.32 11.17
N TRP A 112 -12.77 -9.47 11.00
CA TRP A 112 -12.90 -8.03 11.24
C TRP A 112 -13.79 -7.38 10.17
N TRP A 113 -13.53 -7.67 8.89
CA TRP A 113 -14.35 -7.15 7.79
C TRP A 113 -15.81 -7.60 7.90
N GLN A 114 -16.06 -8.88 8.13
CA GLN A 114 -17.44 -9.41 8.26
C GLN A 114 -18.18 -8.86 9.49
N SER A 115 -17.46 -8.50 10.57
CA SER A 115 -18.11 -7.97 11.77
C SER A 115 -18.32 -6.47 11.73
N GLN A 116 -17.44 -5.70 11.09
CA GLN A 116 -17.45 -4.24 11.12
C GLN A 116 -17.90 -3.59 9.80
N HIS A 117 -17.72 -4.27 8.68
CA HIS A 117 -17.78 -3.71 7.33
C HIS A 117 -18.38 -4.70 6.31
N ASP A 118 -19.32 -5.54 6.76
CA ASP A 118 -19.94 -6.58 5.94
C ASP A 118 -20.57 -6.05 4.65
N ASP A 119 -21.08 -4.81 4.70
CA ASP A 119 -21.69 -4.10 3.57
C ASP A 119 -20.70 -3.67 2.49
N LEU A 120 -19.41 -3.69 2.80
CA LEU A 120 -18.30 -3.38 1.90
C LEU A 120 -17.69 -4.63 1.26
N LEU A 121 -18.21 -5.83 1.55
CA LEU A 121 -17.80 -7.08 0.92
C LEU A 121 -18.65 -7.37 -0.31
N LEU A 122 -18.00 -7.73 -1.42
CA LEU A 122 -18.70 -8.00 -2.68
C LEU A 122 -19.53 -9.27 -2.55
N ARG A 123 -20.82 -9.16 -2.90
CA ARG A 123 -21.77 -10.27 -2.90
C ARG A 123 -22.35 -10.44 -4.30
N ASP A 124 -22.62 -11.69 -4.68
CA ASP A 124 -23.37 -11.97 -5.89
C ASP A 124 -24.89 -11.91 -5.66
N SER A 125 -25.67 -12.23 -6.70
CA SER A 125 -27.12 -12.14 -6.67
C SER A 125 -27.79 -13.07 -5.65
N ASP A 126 -27.11 -14.12 -5.22
CA ASP A 126 -27.60 -15.06 -4.21
C ASP A 126 -27.25 -14.62 -2.79
N GLY A 127 -26.47 -13.53 -2.66
CA GLY A 127 -26.02 -12.97 -1.39
C GLY A 127 -24.72 -13.58 -0.87
N ASP A 128 -24.11 -14.50 -1.63
CA ASP A 128 -22.85 -15.15 -1.27
C ASP A 128 -21.67 -14.22 -1.55
N TYR A 129 -20.61 -14.32 -0.75
CA TYR A 129 -19.38 -13.57 -1.00
C TYR A 129 -18.76 -13.97 -2.33
N VAL A 130 -18.27 -12.98 -3.06
CA VAL A 130 -17.43 -13.21 -4.23
C VAL A 130 -16.00 -13.40 -3.74
N VAL A 131 -15.50 -14.62 -3.92
CA VAL A 131 -14.19 -15.05 -3.42
C VAL A 131 -13.29 -15.35 -4.60
N ASP A 132 -12.06 -14.83 -4.55
CA ASP A 132 -10.97 -15.24 -5.42
C ASP A 132 -10.60 -16.69 -5.10
N GLY A 133 -10.80 -17.60 -6.05
CA GLY A 133 -10.56 -19.03 -5.85
C GLY A 133 -9.10 -19.42 -5.69
N ASP A 134 -8.17 -18.63 -6.25
CA ASP A 134 -6.74 -18.96 -6.22
C ASP A 134 -6.12 -18.61 -4.85
N TRP A 135 -6.62 -17.55 -4.22
CA TRP A 135 -6.11 -17.01 -2.96
C TRP A 135 -7.06 -17.18 -1.76
N ASN A 136 -8.31 -17.56 -2.00
CA ASN A 136 -9.37 -17.68 -0.99
C ASN A 136 -9.60 -16.36 -0.22
N GLU A 137 -9.61 -15.26 -0.97
CA GLU A 137 -9.78 -13.90 -0.45
C GLU A 137 -11.11 -13.31 -0.95
N ILE A 138 -11.83 -12.61 -0.09
CA ILE A 138 -13.11 -11.98 -0.44
C ILE A 138 -12.82 -10.66 -1.17
N LEU A 139 -13.49 -10.41 -2.30
CA LEU A 139 -13.34 -9.14 -3.02
C LEU A 139 -14.05 -8.00 -2.27
N LEU A 140 -13.43 -6.82 -2.27
CA LEU A 140 -14.05 -5.60 -1.75
C LEU A 140 -15.04 -5.03 -2.77
N ASP A 141 -16.19 -4.54 -2.28
CA ASP A 141 -17.24 -3.99 -3.14
C ASP A 141 -16.96 -2.52 -3.49
N ILE A 142 -16.26 -2.31 -4.60
CA ILE A 142 -15.97 -1.00 -5.15
C ILE A 142 -17.01 -0.53 -6.19
N SER A 143 -18.20 -1.15 -6.27
CA SER A 143 -19.19 -0.91 -7.34
C SER A 143 -19.89 0.46 -7.29
N THR A 144 -19.84 1.15 -6.14
CA THR A 144 -20.46 2.47 -5.99
C THR A 144 -19.48 3.48 -5.41
N SER A 145 -19.66 4.76 -5.72
CA SER A 145 -18.84 5.83 -5.17
C SER A 145 -18.86 5.87 -3.63
N ALA A 146 -20.02 5.58 -3.01
CA ALA A 146 -20.15 5.54 -1.56
C ALA A 146 -19.32 4.40 -0.94
N LYS A 147 -19.37 3.20 -1.53
CA LYS A 147 -18.57 2.07 -1.04
C LYS A 147 -17.08 2.28 -1.30
N ARG A 148 -16.70 2.80 -2.48
CA ARG A 148 -15.30 3.19 -2.77
C ARG A 148 -14.76 4.18 -1.75
N ALA A 149 -15.51 5.21 -1.39
CA ALA A 149 -15.09 6.18 -0.38
C ALA A 149 -14.96 5.56 1.01
N ALA A 150 -15.87 4.67 1.41
CA ALA A 150 -15.81 3.99 2.70
C ALA A 150 -14.60 3.05 2.79
N ILE A 151 -14.38 2.23 1.76
CA ILE A 151 -13.21 1.34 1.67
C ILE A 151 -11.92 2.16 1.62
N ALA A 152 -11.87 3.23 0.82
CA ALA A 152 -10.70 4.11 0.73
C ALA A 152 -10.33 4.67 2.11
N GLY A 153 -11.30 5.12 2.92
CA GLY A 153 -11.00 5.62 4.27
C GLY A 153 -10.32 4.59 5.17
N ILE A 154 -10.66 3.31 5.04
CA ILE A 154 -10.00 2.21 5.76
C ILE A 154 -8.57 2.01 5.23
N VAL A 155 -8.43 1.84 3.91
CA VAL A 155 -7.13 1.57 3.27
C VAL A 155 -6.14 2.73 3.41
N GLN A 156 -6.61 3.97 3.31
CA GLN A 156 -5.83 5.18 3.55
C GLN A 156 -5.28 5.23 4.97
N SER A 157 -6.03 4.75 5.98
CA SER A 157 -5.52 4.65 7.36
C SER A 157 -4.34 3.67 7.49
N TRP A 158 -4.30 2.64 6.63
CA TRP A 158 -3.17 1.73 6.53
C TRP A 158 -1.97 2.40 5.84
N PHE A 159 -2.21 3.22 4.82
CA PHE A 159 -1.16 4.02 4.17
C PHE A 159 -0.54 5.01 5.17
N ASP A 160 -1.33 5.63 6.04
CA ASP A 160 -0.83 6.45 7.13
C ASP A 160 0.07 5.65 8.07
N GLY A 161 -0.27 4.38 8.30
CA GLY A 161 0.54 3.42 9.05
C GLY A 161 1.91 3.19 8.39
N CYS A 162 1.91 2.92 7.08
CA CYS A 162 3.13 2.76 6.29
C CYS A 162 4.01 4.03 6.36
N ALA A 163 3.43 5.22 6.18
CA ALA A 163 4.15 6.48 6.27
C ALA A 163 4.77 6.68 7.67
N ARG A 164 4.00 6.46 8.74
CA ARG A 164 4.50 6.55 10.13
C ARG A 164 5.61 5.53 10.43
N ALA A 165 5.54 4.34 9.85
CA ALA A 165 6.56 3.29 9.99
C ALA A 165 7.83 3.59 9.17
N GLY A 166 7.79 4.59 8.28
CA GLY A 166 8.93 5.02 7.48
C GLY A 166 9.07 4.26 6.16
N TYR A 167 8.00 3.69 5.61
CA TYR A 167 7.95 3.27 4.22
C TYR A 167 8.03 4.49 3.28
N GLN A 168 8.49 4.28 2.03
CA GLN A 168 8.59 5.34 1.01
C GLN A 168 7.56 5.19 -0.12
N ALA A 169 6.93 4.03 -0.24
CA ALA A 169 5.94 3.77 -1.27
C ALA A 169 4.87 2.77 -0.81
N ILE A 170 3.79 2.69 -1.58
CA ILE A 170 2.72 1.71 -1.46
C ILE A 170 2.69 0.82 -2.71
N GLU A 171 2.49 -0.47 -2.49
CA GLU A 171 2.05 -1.45 -3.46
C GLU A 171 0.60 -1.83 -3.13
N PRO A 172 -0.41 -1.20 -3.78
CA PRO A 172 -1.81 -1.58 -3.62
C PRO A 172 -2.08 -2.84 -4.47
N ASP A 173 -2.16 -3.99 -3.81
CA ASP A 173 -2.32 -5.27 -4.49
C ASP A 173 -3.74 -5.52 -4.98
N ASN A 174 -3.89 -6.48 -5.90
CA ASN A 174 -5.16 -6.99 -6.43
C ASN A 174 -6.01 -5.96 -7.22
N ILE A 175 -5.38 -4.99 -7.89
CA ILE A 175 -6.07 -3.99 -8.73
C ILE A 175 -6.99 -4.65 -9.78
N ASP A 176 -6.57 -5.78 -10.32
CA ASP A 176 -7.29 -6.61 -11.30
C ASP A 176 -8.45 -7.44 -10.71
N SER A 177 -8.85 -7.23 -9.45
CA SER A 177 -9.94 -7.99 -8.81
C SER A 177 -11.26 -7.96 -9.60
N TYR A 178 -11.49 -6.94 -10.41
CA TYR A 178 -12.67 -6.90 -11.28
C TYR A 178 -12.73 -8.06 -12.27
N GLU A 179 -11.60 -8.61 -12.71
CA GLU A 179 -11.56 -9.78 -13.59
C GLU A 179 -12.12 -11.04 -12.91
N ARG A 180 -12.02 -11.10 -11.58
CA ARG A 180 -12.47 -12.22 -10.73
C ARG A 180 -13.82 -11.95 -10.07
N SER A 181 -14.47 -10.83 -10.43
CA SER A 181 -15.72 -10.37 -9.81
C SER A 181 -17.00 -11.01 -10.37
N LYS A 182 -16.90 -12.00 -11.26
CA LYS A 182 -18.05 -12.54 -12.03
C LYS A 182 -18.80 -11.45 -12.85
N GLY A 183 -18.10 -10.38 -13.24
CA GLY A 183 -18.67 -9.25 -13.99
C GLY A 183 -19.46 -8.26 -13.15
N LEU A 184 -19.34 -8.32 -11.81
CA LEU A 184 -19.99 -7.39 -10.88
C LEU A 184 -19.22 -6.07 -10.72
N LEU A 185 -17.92 -6.09 -11.02
CA LEU A 185 -17.05 -4.93 -11.03
C LEU A 185 -16.45 -4.75 -12.43
N GLY A 186 -16.14 -3.49 -12.78
CA GLY A 186 -15.39 -3.16 -13.99
C GLY A 186 -14.06 -2.48 -13.72
N ILE A 187 -13.20 -2.40 -14.75
CA ILE A 187 -11.96 -1.62 -14.71
C ILE A 187 -12.20 -0.15 -14.33
N ASP A 188 -13.36 0.42 -14.71
CA ASP A 188 -13.71 1.80 -14.36
C ASP A 188 -13.93 1.98 -12.85
N ASP A 189 -14.43 0.95 -12.15
CA ASP A 189 -14.55 0.98 -10.70
C ASP A 189 -13.17 0.94 -10.03
N ALA A 190 -12.26 0.12 -10.55
CA ALA A 190 -10.89 0.05 -10.06
C ALA A 190 -10.14 1.37 -10.25
N VAL A 191 -10.25 1.99 -11.43
CA VAL A 191 -9.64 3.30 -11.70
C VAL A 191 -10.24 4.38 -10.80
N ALA A 192 -11.57 4.45 -10.67
CA ALA A 192 -12.21 5.43 -9.79
C ALA A 192 -11.85 5.23 -8.32
N TYR A 193 -11.49 4.01 -7.91
CA TYR A 193 -11.00 3.73 -6.56
C TYR A 193 -9.53 4.13 -6.40
N LEU A 194 -8.67 3.85 -7.38
CA LEU A 194 -7.27 4.31 -7.40
C LEU A 194 -7.16 5.84 -7.35
N GLU A 195 -8.07 6.57 -8.01
CA GLU A 195 -8.17 8.03 -7.96
C GLU A 195 -8.46 8.57 -6.54
N LEU A 196 -8.95 7.74 -5.62
CA LEU A 196 -9.07 8.07 -4.19
C LEU A 196 -7.79 7.75 -3.41
N LEU A 197 -7.10 6.66 -3.77
CA LEU A 197 -5.94 6.15 -3.05
C LEU A 197 -4.65 6.93 -3.35
N ALA A 198 -4.38 7.21 -4.63
CA ALA A 198 -3.12 7.81 -5.06
C ALA A 198 -2.89 9.22 -4.49
N PRO A 199 -3.86 10.16 -4.52
CA PRO A 199 -3.66 11.48 -3.92
C PRO A 199 -3.33 11.40 -2.42
N HIS A 200 -3.97 10.47 -1.69
CA HIS A 200 -3.70 10.29 -0.26
C HIS A 200 -2.30 9.74 0.00
N ALA A 201 -1.84 8.78 -0.81
CA ALA A 201 -0.46 8.30 -0.73
C ALA A 201 0.54 9.46 -0.93
N HIS A 202 0.30 10.30 -1.93
CA HIS A 202 1.14 11.47 -2.21
C HIS A 202 1.10 12.51 -1.08
N ASP A 203 -0.06 12.78 -0.48
CA ASP A 203 -0.19 13.69 0.68
C ASP A 203 0.63 13.19 1.89
N MET A 204 0.82 11.88 2.01
CA MET A 204 1.67 11.24 3.01
C MET A 204 3.15 11.14 2.59
N GLY A 205 3.51 11.65 1.42
CA GLY A 205 4.87 11.60 0.86
C GLY A 205 5.27 10.21 0.35
N LEU A 206 4.31 9.32 0.09
CA LEU A 206 4.52 7.98 -0.42
C LEU A 206 4.31 7.92 -1.93
N ALA A 207 5.21 7.26 -2.66
CA ALA A 207 4.92 6.86 -4.04
C ALA A 207 3.87 5.75 -4.03
N ILE A 208 3.15 5.54 -5.14
CA ILE A 208 2.18 4.46 -5.25
C ILE A 208 2.33 3.71 -6.58
N GLY A 209 2.45 2.39 -6.48
CA GLY A 209 2.69 1.53 -7.63
C GLY A 209 1.41 1.00 -8.28
N GLN A 210 1.46 0.72 -9.57
CA GLN A 210 0.53 -0.19 -10.22
C GLN A 210 0.99 -1.62 -9.98
N LYS A 211 0.15 -2.45 -9.36
CA LYS A 211 0.40 -3.88 -9.24
C LYS A 211 -0.31 -4.62 -10.36
N ASN A 212 0.46 -5.30 -11.23
CA ASN A 212 -0.04 -6.05 -12.39
C ASN A 212 -1.01 -5.22 -13.27
N THR A 213 -2.06 -5.83 -13.83
CA THR A 213 -3.18 -5.13 -14.49
C THR A 213 -2.78 -4.33 -15.74
N THR A 214 -2.29 -5.01 -16.78
CA THR A 214 -1.79 -4.38 -18.02
C THR A 214 -2.86 -3.59 -18.78
N ASP A 215 -4.13 -3.98 -18.66
CA ASP A 215 -5.28 -3.32 -19.28
C ASP A 215 -5.61 -1.93 -18.70
N LEU A 216 -5.04 -1.55 -17.55
CA LEU A 216 -5.02 -0.15 -17.11
C LEU A 216 -4.34 0.75 -18.14
N GLY A 217 -3.24 0.29 -18.74
CA GLY A 217 -2.40 1.10 -19.63
C GLY A 217 -2.10 2.50 -19.04
N THR A 218 -2.30 3.54 -19.84
CA THR A 218 -2.05 4.93 -19.43
C THR A 218 -3.06 5.46 -18.40
N ARG A 219 -4.14 4.72 -18.10
CA ARG A 219 -5.13 5.10 -17.08
C ARG A 219 -4.55 4.99 -15.68
N GLY A 220 -3.64 4.04 -15.43
CA GLY A 220 -2.93 3.93 -14.14
C GLY A 220 -2.13 5.21 -13.83
N ARG A 221 -1.32 5.67 -14.79
CA ARG A 221 -0.63 6.98 -14.72
C ARG A 221 -1.61 8.14 -14.51
N SER A 222 -2.72 8.15 -15.26
CA SER A 222 -3.74 9.21 -15.14
C SER A 222 -4.42 9.23 -13.76
N ALA A 223 -4.55 8.07 -13.11
CA ALA A 223 -5.06 7.94 -11.75
C ALA A 223 -4.04 8.31 -10.67
N GLY A 224 -2.78 8.61 -11.05
CA GLY A 224 -1.73 9.05 -10.12
C GLY A 224 -0.72 7.97 -9.74
N LEU A 225 -0.68 6.82 -10.44
CA LEU A 225 0.32 5.79 -10.17
C LEU A 225 1.71 6.18 -10.71
N ASP A 226 2.73 5.91 -9.91
CA ASP A 226 4.07 6.46 -10.08
C ASP A 226 5.07 5.50 -10.73
N PHE A 227 4.89 4.20 -10.51
CA PHE A 227 5.73 3.10 -10.99
C PHE A 227 4.87 1.83 -11.13
N ALA A 228 5.44 0.73 -11.60
CA ALA A 228 4.75 -0.56 -11.65
C ALA A 228 5.53 -1.67 -10.94
N ILE A 229 4.80 -2.60 -10.35
CA ILE A 229 5.29 -3.90 -9.88
C ILE A 229 4.53 -4.96 -10.68
N ALA A 230 5.27 -5.74 -11.48
CA ALA A 230 4.70 -6.72 -12.39
C ALA A 230 5.20 -8.12 -12.04
N GLU A 231 4.28 -9.00 -11.70
CA GLU A 231 4.54 -10.42 -11.51
C GLU A 231 4.43 -11.13 -12.85
N GLU A 232 5.42 -11.95 -13.16
CA GLU A 232 5.46 -12.87 -14.30
C GLU A 232 5.35 -12.20 -15.69
N CYS A 233 5.68 -10.91 -15.84
CA CYS A 233 5.62 -10.25 -17.16
C CYS A 233 6.50 -10.94 -18.21
N GLY A 234 7.64 -11.50 -17.80
CA GLY A 234 8.54 -12.27 -18.65
C GLY A 234 7.91 -13.60 -19.04
N ARG A 235 7.16 -14.25 -18.15
CA ARG A 235 6.36 -15.44 -18.50
C ARG A 235 5.29 -15.11 -19.54
N TYR A 236 4.52 -14.04 -19.31
CA TYR A 236 3.36 -13.68 -20.11
C TYR A 236 3.66 -12.84 -21.36
N HIS A 237 4.93 -12.41 -21.56
CA HIS A 237 5.33 -11.52 -22.65
C HIS A 237 4.69 -10.13 -22.55
N GLU A 238 4.67 -9.57 -21.34
CA GLU A 238 3.94 -8.34 -21.01
C GLU A 238 4.84 -7.22 -20.45
N CYS A 239 6.16 -7.44 -20.34
CA CYS A 239 7.04 -6.45 -19.71
C CYS A 239 7.04 -5.09 -20.44
N ASP A 240 6.88 -5.10 -21.76
CA ASP A 240 6.79 -3.92 -22.61
C ASP A 240 5.50 -3.10 -22.41
N TYR A 241 4.42 -3.74 -21.94
CA TYR A 241 3.19 -3.02 -21.57
C TYR A 241 3.43 -2.12 -20.35
N PHE A 242 4.21 -2.61 -19.38
CA PHE A 242 4.58 -1.83 -18.20
C PHE A 242 5.62 -0.77 -18.52
N THR A 243 6.73 -1.13 -19.18
CA THR A 243 7.79 -0.16 -19.50
C THR A 243 7.32 0.90 -20.51
N GLY A 244 6.38 0.58 -21.40
CA GLY A 244 5.74 1.55 -22.30
C GLY A 244 4.96 2.65 -21.58
N VAL A 245 4.51 2.41 -20.33
CA VAL A 245 3.76 3.37 -19.51
C VAL A 245 4.65 4.02 -18.44
N TYR A 246 5.53 3.25 -17.82
CA TYR A 246 6.30 3.67 -16.64
C TYR A 246 7.79 3.93 -16.91
N GLY A 247 8.29 3.61 -18.11
CA GLY A 247 9.72 3.63 -18.43
C GLY A 247 10.48 2.66 -17.53
N ASP A 248 11.64 3.11 -17.02
CA ASP A 248 12.51 2.33 -16.13
C ASP A 248 11.93 2.14 -14.72
N ASN A 249 10.83 2.81 -14.39
CA ASN A 249 10.16 2.72 -13.08
C ASN A 249 9.26 1.47 -13.02
N VAL A 250 9.83 0.31 -13.29
CA VAL A 250 9.17 -0.99 -13.23
C VAL A 250 10.01 -1.93 -12.35
N ILE A 251 9.34 -2.72 -11.53
CA ILE A 251 9.92 -3.82 -10.77
C ILE A 251 9.25 -5.09 -11.25
N VAL A 252 10.03 -6.07 -11.68
CA VAL A 252 9.55 -7.34 -12.19
C VAL A 252 9.83 -8.45 -11.19
N ILE A 253 8.84 -9.30 -10.93
CA ILE A 253 8.95 -10.46 -10.06
C ILE A 253 8.68 -11.73 -10.88
N GLU A 254 9.61 -12.66 -10.89
CA GLU A 254 9.49 -13.91 -11.65
C GLU A 254 9.53 -15.13 -10.74
N TYR A 255 8.59 -16.05 -10.96
CA TYR A 255 8.40 -17.24 -10.12
C TYR A 255 9.04 -18.51 -10.68
N THR A 256 9.65 -18.45 -11.85
CA THR A 256 10.39 -19.57 -12.47
C THR A 256 11.72 -19.11 -13.04
N ASP A 257 12.70 -20.00 -13.12
CA ASP A 257 14.05 -19.66 -13.63
C ASP A 257 14.00 -19.31 -15.13
N THR A 258 13.13 -19.98 -15.89
CA THR A 258 12.91 -19.71 -17.32
C THR A 258 12.35 -18.31 -17.53
N ALA A 259 11.33 -17.92 -16.77
CA ALA A 259 10.71 -16.61 -16.90
C ALA A 259 11.63 -15.50 -16.40
N PHE A 260 12.35 -15.73 -15.29
CA PHE A 260 13.41 -14.84 -14.81
C PHE A 260 14.49 -14.59 -15.85
N THR A 261 15.06 -15.64 -16.43
CA THR A 261 16.10 -15.51 -17.47
C THR A 261 15.60 -14.69 -18.67
N LYS A 262 14.34 -14.91 -19.05
CA LYS A 262 13.70 -14.17 -20.14
C LYS A 262 13.47 -12.70 -19.78
N ALA A 263 12.95 -12.39 -18.60
CA ALA A 263 12.79 -11.01 -18.13
C ALA A 263 14.14 -10.29 -18.09
N CYS A 264 15.18 -10.90 -17.50
CA CYS A 264 16.55 -10.35 -17.50
C CYS A 264 17.01 -9.99 -18.91
N SER A 265 16.79 -10.89 -19.89
CA SER A 265 17.25 -10.66 -21.26
C SER A 265 16.51 -9.56 -22.01
N VAL A 266 15.28 -9.26 -21.61
CA VAL A 266 14.40 -8.31 -22.32
C VAL A 266 14.44 -6.93 -21.67
N VAL A 267 14.46 -6.85 -20.33
CA VAL A 267 14.34 -5.58 -19.59
C VAL A 267 15.36 -5.40 -18.46
N GLY A 268 16.18 -6.40 -18.11
CA GLY A 268 17.07 -6.35 -16.93
C GLY A 268 18.22 -5.34 -17.00
N ASP A 269 18.50 -4.77 -18.18
CA ASP A 269 19.45 -3.66 -18.29
C ASP A 269 18.85 -2.32 -17.80
N GLU A 270 17.52 -2.22 -17.72
CA GLU A 270 16.78 -0.96 -17.46
C GLU A 270 15.94 -1.00 -16.18
N VAL A 271 15.42 -2.17 -15.81
CA VAL A 271 14.45 -2.32 -14.71
C VAL A 271 14.94 -3.32 -13.67
N SER A 272 14.41 -3.23 -12.45
CA SER A 272 14.71 -4.23 -11.41
C SER A 272 13.98 -5.53 -11.70
N VAL A 273 14.67 -6.67 -11.71
CA VAL A 273 14.05 -7.99 -11.91
C VAL A 273 14.48 -8.95 -10.80
N VAL A 274 13.53 -9.54 -10.09
CA VAL A 274 13.80 -10.50 -9.01
C VAL A 274 13.23 -11.88 -9.32
N ARG A 275 13.99 -12.92 -8.99
CA ARG A 275 13.54 -14.31 -8.93
C ARG A 275 13.14 -14.66 -7.51
N ARG A 276 11.88 -15.01 -7.28
CA ARG A 276 11.37 -15.47 -5.98
C ARG A 276 10.53 -16.71 -6.12
N ASP A 277 10.32 -17.48 -5.07
CA ASP A 277 9.31 -18.54 -5.07
C ASP A 277 7.90 -17.95 -4.93
N VAL A 278 6.88 -18.67 -5.42
CA VAL A 278 5.47 -18.20 -5.39
C VAL A 278 5.01 -17.87 -3.97
N GLY A 279 5.47 -18.63 -2.97
CA GLY A 279 5.13 -18.37 -1.57
C GLY A 279 5.90 -17.21 -0.93
N VAL A 280 6.79 -16.55 -1.68
CA VAL A 280 7.63 -15.43 -1.24
C VAL A 280 8.28 -15.74 0.12
N THR A 281 8.76 -16.97 0.29
CA THR A 281 9.19 -17.47 1.59
C THR A 281 10.52 -16.84 2.04
N ALA A 282 10.84 -16.90 3.33
CA ALA A 282 12.10 -16.39 3.88
C ALA A 282 13.24 -17.43 3.82
N PRO A 283 14.52 -16.99 3.95
CA PRO A 283 15.65 -17.90 4.10
C PRO A 283 15.42 -18.94 5.20
N GLY A 284 15.80 -20.18 4.92
CA GLY A 284 15.52 -21.34 5.79
C GLY A 284 14.33 -22.18 5.33
N SER A 285 13.42 -21.62 4.52
CA SER A 285 12.45 -22.42 3.77
C SER A 285 13.13 -23.23 2.67
N GLY A 286 12.70 -24.47 2.44
CA GLY A 286 13.17 -25.30 1.31
C GLY A 286 12.73 -24.76 -0.05
N THR A 287 11.67 -23.95 -0.09
CA THR A 287 11.17 -23.30 -1.31
C THR A 287 11.86 -21.97 -1.59
N TYR A 288 12.60 -21.40 -0.64
CA TYR A 288 13.24 -20.10 -0.79
C TYR A 288 14.03 -20.02 -2.10
N ARG A 289 13.70 -19.06 -2.95
CA ARG A 289 14.51 -18.70 -4.13
C ARG A 289 14.79 -17.22 -4.11
N TYR A 290 16.03 -16.83 -4.40
CA TYR A 290 16.39 -15.43 -4.60
C TYR A 290 17.41 -15.34 -5.73
N GLY A 291 17.17 -14.43 -6.66
CA GLY A 291 18.09 -14.03 -7.72
C GLY A 291 17.69 -12.64 -8.20
N SER A 292 18.65 -11.90 -8.74
CA SER A 292 18.39 -10.55 -9.22
C SER A 292 19.18 -10.27 -10.50
N CYS A 293 18.53 -9.52 -11.38
CA CYS A 293 19.06 -8.75 -12.48
C CYS A 293 18.11 -7.51 -12.56
#